data_AF-A0A162EPR3-F1
#
_entry.id   AF-A0A162EPR3-F1
#
_cell.length_a   1.000
_cell.length_b   1.000
_cell.length_c   1.000
_cell.angle_alpha   90.00
_cell.angle_beta   90.00
_cell.angle_gamma   90.00
#
_symmetry.space_group_name_H-M   'P 1'
#
loop_
_entity.id
_entity.type
_entity.pdbx_description
1 polymer ?
#
loop_
_entity_poly.entity_id
_entity_poly.type
_entity_poly.pdbx_seq_one_letter_code
_entity_poly.pdbx_strand_id
1 'polypeptide(L)'
;MRKDLLESGEFYGIRFQNFSTLLIIPVTLLLIGTILFSLVAKREIVINGTGTVQPTGTVPVIQATVNSAIKKNYLVEGARVKKGQKLLVYTNVFNRNKLREDNVSKRQLQRQVTALDHFKDGINTDSDVFQRPMNLGTENYCKVI
;
A
#
# COMPACT_ATOMS: atom_id res chain seq x y z
N MET A 1 49.78 -6.02 84.25
CA MET A 1 48.66 -5.95 83.28
C MET A 1 48.34 -4.49 83.05
N ARG A 2 48.45 -3.99 81.80
CA ARG A 2 48.25 -2.58 81.46
C ARG A 2 46.76 -2.23 81.48
N LYS A 3 46.40 -1.19 82.23
CA LYS A 3 45.01 -0.73 82.44
C LYS A 3 44.49 0.15 81.30
N ASP A 4 45.38 0.52 80.39
CA ASP A 4 45.18 1.47 79.30
C ASP A 4 44.35 0.91 78.13
N LEU A 5 43.98 -0.37 78.17
CA LEU A 5 43.18 -1.06 77.13
C LEU A 5 41.69 -1.16 77.47
N LEU A 6 41.28 -0.75 78.68
CA LEU A 6 39.88 -0.75 79.12
C LEU A 6 39.23 0.64 79.05
N GLU A 7 40.03 1.70 78.98
CA GLU A 7 39.58 3.07 78.76
C GLU A 7 39.01 3.27 77.34
N SER A 8 39.35 2.38 76.41
CA SER A 8 38.89 2.40 75.02
C SER A 8 37.50 1.80 74.82
N GLY A 9 36.94 1.10 75.82
CA GLY A 9 35.63 0.44 75.75
C GLY A 9 34.46 1.31 76.24
N GLU A 10 34.72 2.33 77.06
CA GLU A 10 33.68 3.24 77.60
C GLU A 10 33.20 4.28 76.58
N PHE A 11 33.93 4.49 75.50
CA PHE A 11 33.55 5.43 74.45
C PHE A 11 32.37 4.97 73.56
N TYR A 12 31.82 3.78 73.79
CA TYR A 12 30.62 3.28 73.09
C TYR A 12 29.39 3.14 73.98
N GLY A 13 29.32 3.90 75.07
CA GLY A 13 28.07 4.15 75.78
C GLY A 13 27.20 5.16 75.03
N ILE A 14 26.70 4.85 73.83
CA ILE A 14 25.66 5.69 73.21
C ILE A 14 24.41 5.56 74.10
N ARG A 15 24.25 6.53 74.99
CA ARG A 15 23.28 6.56 76.08
C ARG A 15 21.87 6.80 75.52
N PHE A 16 21.31 5.83 74.80
CA PHE A 16 19.88 5.78 74.49
C PHE A 16 19.10 5.33 75.73
N GLN A 17 19.10 6.16 76.78
CA GLN A 17 18.44 5.81 78.05
C GLN A 17 16.92 5.96 78.02
N ASN A 18 16.38 6.68 77.03
CA ASN A 18 14.95 6.89 76.89
C ASN A 18 14.42 6.06 75.72
N PHE A 19 13.51 5.13 76.00
CA PHE A 19 12.78 4.34 75.00
C PHE A 19 12.17 5.24 73.90
N SER A 20 11.72 6.44 74.30
CA SER A 20 11.22 7.46 73.39
C SER A 20 12.26 7.92 72.38
N THR A 21 13.53 8.12 72.76
CA THR A 21 14.59 8.55 71.82
C THR A 21 14.95 7.45 70.82
N LEU A 22 14.90 6.20 71.27
CA LEU A 22 15.11 5.02 70.42
C LEU A 22 14.02 4.91 69.32
N LEU A 23 12.80 5.38 69.61
CA LEU A 23 11.70 5.46 68.64
C LEU A 23 11.67 6.75 67.83
N ILE A 24 11.99 7.89 68.44
CA ILE A 24 11.88 9.21 67.81
C ILE A 24 12.87 9.36 66.66
N ILE A 25 14.13 8.94 66.83
CA ILE A 25 15.18 9.07 65.80
C ILE A 25 14.83 8.33 64.50
N PRO A 26 14.45 7.04 64.51
CA PRO A 26 14.10 6.35 63.26
C PRO A 26 12.84 6.94 62.62
N VAL A 27 11.88 7.42 63.43
CA VAL A 27 10.65 8.04 62.93
C VAL A 27 10.93 9.40 62.27
N THR A 28 11.77 10.26 62.86
CA THR A 28 12.16 11.53 62.22
C THR A 28 13.00 11.32 60.97
N LEU A 29 13.90 10.33 60.97
CA LEU A 29 14.66 9.97 59.78
C LEU A 29 13.74 9.52 58.63
N LEU A 30 12.75 8.67 58.95
CA LEU A 30 11.71 8.25 58.00
C LEU A 30 10.92 9.45 57.47
N LEU A 31 10.52 10.36 58.36
CA LEU A 31 9.72 11.53 58.00
C LEU A 31 10.49 12.45 57.05
N ILE A 32 11.75 12.75 57.35
CA ILE A 32 12.63 13.52 56.44
C ILE A 32 12.80 12.78 55.11
N GLY A 33 13.02 11.46 55.15
CA GLY A 33 13.14 10.63 53.96
C GLY A 33 11.90 10.68 53.07
N THR A 34 10.70 10.61 53.65
CA THR A 34 9.44 10.70 52.90
C THR A 34 9.21 12.08 52.28
N ILE A 35 9.60 13.15 52.96
CA ILE A 35 9.50 14.52 52.43
C ILE A 35 10.43 14.68 51.22
N LEU A 36 11.69 14.27 51.36
CA LEU A 36 12.66 14.32 50.26
C LEU A 36 12.23 13.42 49.10
N PHE A 37 11.75 12.22 49.40
CA PHE A 37 11.22 11.30 48.40
C PHE A 37 10.02 11.90 47.67
N SER A 38 9.09 12.56 48.37
CA SER A 38 7.93 13.20 47.74
C SER A 38 8.29 14.34 46.79
N LEU A 39 9.40 15.04 47.03
CA LEU A 39 9.88 16.10 46.14
C LEU A 39 10.55 15.53 44.88
N VAL A 40 11.20 14.38 44.98
CA VAL A 40 11.89 13.71 43.86
C VAL A 40 10.96 12.78 43.09
N ALA A 41 9.94 12.23 43.75
CA ALA A 41 8.99 11.30 43.18
C ALA A 41 8.13 11.99 42.11
N LYS A 42 8.43 11.69 40.85
CA LYS A 42 7.59 12.09 39.72
C LYS A 42 6.40 11.14 39.65
N ARG A 43 5.20 11.68 39.87
CA ARG A 43 3.96 10.92 39.65
C ARG A 43 3.77 10.70 38.16
N GLU A 44 3.86 9.45 37.71
CA GLU A 44 3.54 9.10 36.34
C GLU A 44 2.02 9.21 36.15
N ILE A 45 1.59 10.18 35.35
CA ILE A 45 0.19 10.32 34.93
C ILE A 45 0.07 9.60 33.59
N VAL A 46 -0.28 8.31 33.64
CA VAL A 46 -0.55 7.54 32.43
C VAL A 46 -1.99 7.83 32.01
N ILE A 47 -2.16 8.56 30.91
CA ILE A 47 -3.46 8.71 30.26
C ILE A 47 -3.65 7.49 29.37
N ASN A 48 -4.43 6.52 29.84
CA ASN A 48 -4.81 5.35 29.06
C ASN A 48 -5.79 5.77 27.95
N GLY A 49 -5.26 6.06 26.76
CA GLY A 49 -6.06 6.31 25.56
C GLY A 49 -6.42 4.99 24.89
N THR A 50 -7.71 4.68 24.79
CA THR A 50 -8.19 3.59 23.93
C THR A 50 -8.25 4.08 22.49
N GLY A 51 -7.38 3.57 21.63
CA GLY A 51 -7.35 3.88 20.21
C GLY A 51 -7.31 2.61 19.38
N THR A 52 -8.10 2.56 18.31
CA THR A 52 -7.98 1.50 17.31
C THR A 52 -6.92 1.89 16.30
N VAL A 53 -5.97 1.00 16.01
CA VAL A 53 -5.00 1.21 14.94
C VAL A 53 -5.72 1.11 13.61
N GLN A 54 -5.96 2.25 12.96
CA GLN A 54 -6.54 2.32 11.63
C GLN A 54 -5.45 2.67 10.60
N PRO A 55 -5.55 2.15 9.36
CA PRO A 55 -4.66 2.57 8.28
C PRO A 55 -4.77 4.09 8.04
N THR A 56 -3.62 4.77 7.95
CA THR A 56 -3.56 6.24 7.72
C THR A 56 -4.15 6.66 6.38
N GLY A 57 -4.35 5.72 5.45
CA GLY A 57 -4.95 5.97 4.14
C GLY A 57 -6.05 4.98 3.81
N THR A 58 -6.89 5.35 2.84
CA THR A 58 -7.93 4.47 2.29
C THR A 58 -7.30 3.16 1.80
N VAL A 59 -7.80 2.02 2.29
CA VAL A 59 -7.40 0.70 1.79
C VAL A 59 -7.91 0.58 0.36
N PRO A 60 -7.02 0.58 -0.66
CA PRO A 60 -7.47 0.57 -2.04
C PRO A 60 -7.94 -0.83 -2.42
N VAL A 61 -9.21 -0.96 -2.83
CA VAL A 61 -9.73 -2.19 -3.40
C VAL A 61 -9.34 -2.24 -4.87
N ILE A 62 -8.46 -3.18 -5.22
CA ILE A 62 -8.05 -3.38 -6.61
C ILE A 62 -9.08 -4.28 -7.29
N GLN A 63 -9.88 -3.70 -8.19
CA GLN A 63 -10.84 -4.43 -9.00
C GLN A 63 -10.32 -4.62 -10.42
N ALA A 64 -10.60 -5.78 -11.00
CA ALA A 64 -10.30 -6.02 -12.40
C ALA A 64 -11.29 -5.27 -13.29
N THR A 65 -10.79 -4.56 -14.31
CA THR A 65 -11.65 -3.93 -15.34
C THR A 65 -12.23 -4.95 -16.32
N VAL A 66 -11.78 -6.21 -16.25
CA VAL A 66 -12.16 -7.28 -17.19
C VAL A 66 -12.64 -8.50 -16.44
N ASN A 67 -13.74 -9.08 -16.89
CA ASN A 67 -14.24 -10.37 -16.42
C ASN A 67 -13.58 -11.50 -17.24
N SER A 68 -12.31 -11.79 -16.95
CA SER A 68 -11.55 -12.83 -17.65
C SER A 68 -10.85 -13.72 -16.64
N ALA A 69 -10.59 -14.99 -16.99
CA ALA A 69 -9.92 -15.92 -16.08
C ALA A 69 -8.49 -15.44 -15.77
N ILE A 70 -8.03 -15.67 -14.53
CA ILE A 70 -6.66 -15.34 -14.09
C ILE A 70 -5.68 -16.32 -14.74
N LYS A 71 -4.67 -15.79 -15.44
CA LYS A 71 -3.57 -16.56 -16.05
C LYS A 71 -2.38 -16.70 -15.11
N LYS A 72 -2.00 -15.61 -14.41
CA LYS A 72 -0.91 -15.61 -13.42
C LYS A 72 -1.29 -14.78 -12.21
N ASN A 73 -0.98 -15.30 -11.02
CA ASN A 73 -1.16 -14.62 -9.75
C ASN A 73 0.20 -14.38 -9.08
N TYR A 74 0.50 -13.11 -8.79
CA TYR A 74 1.71 -12.69 -8.08
C TYR A 74 1.39 -12.10 -6.70
N LEU A 75 0.13 -12.19 -6.25
CA LEU A 75 -0.30 -11.75 -4.92
C LEU A 75 0.18 -12.74 -3.86
N VAL A 76 0.78 -12.19 -2.81
CA VAL A 76 1.12 -12.90 -1.58
C VAL A 76 0.56 -12.09 -0.43
N GLU A 77 -0.09 -12.77 0.52
CA GLU A 77 -0.71 -12.12 1.66
C GLU A 77 0.34 -11.42 2.54
N GLY A 78 0.04 -10.21 3.01
CA GLY A 78 0.96 -9.39 3.82
C GLY A 78 2.14 -8.78 3.05
N ALA A 79 2.30 -9.06 1.75
CA ALA A 79 3.38 -8.49 0.95
C ALA A 79 3.17 -7.00 0.66
N ARG A 80 4.24 -6.20 0.77
CA ARG A 80 4.20 -4.78 0.37
C ARG A 80 4.25 -4.65 -1.16
N VAL A 81 3.34 -3.84 -1.70
CA VAL A 81 3.23 -3.59 -3.15
C VAL A 81 3.47 -2.12 -3.46
N LYS A 82 4.02 -1.83 -4.65
CA LYS A 82 4.26 -0.46 -5.15
C LYS A 82 3.24 -0.09 -6.22
N LYS A 83 2.96 1.22 -6.39
CA LYS A 83 2.11 1.73 -7.48
C LYS A 83 2.69 1.28 -8.83
N GLY A 84 1.84 0.69 -9.67
CA GLY A 84 2.22 0.18 -11.00
C GLY A 84 2.83 -1.23 -11.02
N GLN A 85 2.97 -1.89 -9.86
CA GLN A 85 3.43 -3.27 -9.81
C GLN A 85 2.37 -4.22 -10.39
N LYS A 86 2.83 -5.19 -11.18
CA LYS A 86 1.96 -6.23 -11.74
C LYS A 86 1.62 -7.26 -10.67
N LEU A 87 0.34 -7.34 -10.32
CA LEU A 87 -0.16 -8.27 -9.30
C LEU A 87 -0.89 -9.47 -9.91
N LEU A 88 -1.71 -9.22 -10.93
CA LEU A 88 -2.52 -10.23 -11.60
C LEU A 88 -2.36 -10.09 -13.11
N VAL A 89 -2.38 -11.22 -13.80
CA VAL A 89 -2.43 -11.26 -15.27
C VAL A 89 -3.64 -12.07 -15.68
N TYR A 90 -4.53 -11.45 -16.43
CA TYR A 90 -5.73 -12.09 -16.95
C TYR A 90 -5.50 -12.69 -18.34
N THR A 91 -6.31 -13.67 -18.68
CA THR A 91 -6.40 -14.22 -20.04
C THR A 91 -6.91 -13.15 -21.00
N ASN A 92 -6.30 -13.06 -22.17
CA ASN A 92 -6.60 -12.02 -23.17
C ASN A 92 -7.17 -12.63 -24.45
N VAL A 93 -8.04 -13.63 -24.34
CA VAL A 93 -8.62 -14.27 -25.54
C VAL A 93 -9.67 -13.33 -26.16
N PHE A 94 -10.57 -12.80 -25.34
CA PHE A 94 -11.62 -11.89 -25.78
C PHE A 94 -11.09 -10.61 -26.44
N ASN A 95 -10.20 -9.85 -25.78
CA ASN A 95 -9.74 -8.59 -26.38
C ASN A 95 -8.86 -8.82 -27.61
N ARG A 96 -8.13 -9.94 -27.69
CA ARG A 96 -7.39 -10.30 -28.92
C ARG A 96 -8.33 -10.59 -30.09
N ASN A 97 -9.43 -11.29 -29.84
CA ASN A 97 -10.41 -11.57 -30.88
C ASN A 97 -11.10 -10.28 -31.35
N LYS A 98 -11.52 -9.43 -30.40
CA LYS A 98 -12.10 -8.11 -30.71
C LYS A 98 -11.14 -7.21 -31.49
N LEU A 99 -9.87 -7.17 -31.09
CA LEU A 99 -8.84 -6.41 -31.81
C LEU A 99 -8.63 -6.93 -33.24
N ARG A 100 -8.73 -8.24 -33.46
CA ARG A 100 -8.63 -8.82 -34.81
C ARG A 100 -9.81 -8.40 -35.68
N GLU A 101 -11.01 -8.49 -35.15
CA GLU A 101 -12.24 -8.08 -35.82
C GLU A 101 -12.18 -6.59 -36.21
N ASP A 102 -11.84 -5.71 -35.26
CA ASP A 102 -11.70 -4.27 -35.50
C ASP A 102 -10.67 -3.97 -36.61
N ASN A 103 -9.56 -4.70 -36.63
CA ASN A 103 -8.54 -4.55 -37.67
C ASN A 103 -9.02 -5.03 -39.05
N VAL A 104 -9.83 -6.08 -39.12
CA VAL A 104 -10.42 -6.55 -40.37
C VAL A 104 -11.41 -5.50 -40.91
N SER A 105 -12.30 -5.00 -40.05
CA SER A 105 -13.26 -3.94 -40.39
C SER A 105 -12.54 -2.68 -40.88
N LYS A 106 -11.47 -2.26 -40.19
CA LYS A 106 -10.65 -1.12 -40.59
C LYS A 106 -10.03 -1.31 -41.99
N ARG A 107 -9.49 -2.49 -42.28
CA ARG A 107 -8.91 -2.80 -43.60
C ARG A 107 -9.97 -2.79 -44.70
N GLN A 108 -11.17 -3.29 -44.42
CA GLN A 108 -12.27 -3.26 -45.38
C GLN A 108 -12.69 -1.82 -45.69
N LEU A 109 -12.85 -0.98 -44.67
CA LEU A 109 -13.15 0.44 -44.85
C LEU A 109 -12.06 1.16 -45.65
N GLN A 110 -10.78 0.89 -45.36
CA GLN A 110 -9.67 1.46 -46.14
C GLN A 110 -9.73 1.05 -47.61
N ARG A 111 -10.01 -0.23 -47.90
CA ARG A 111 -10.18 -0.70 -49.28
C ARG A 111 -11.35 -0.02 -49.97
N GLN A 112 -12.46 0.20 -49.28
CA GLN A 112 -13.61 0.92 -49.83
C GLN A 112 -13.21 2.36 -50.16
N VAL A 113 -12.56 3.08 -49.24
CA VAL A 113 -12.07 4.44 -49.49
C VAL A 113 -11.14 4.47 -50.70
N THR A 114 -10.14 3.59 -50.77
CA THR A 114 -9.22 3.53 -51.92
C THR A 114 -9.94 3.20 -53.22
N ALA A 115 -10.94 2.30 -53.19
CA ALA A 115 -11.74 1.98 -54.36
C ALA A 115 -12.61 3.16 -54.81
N LEU A 116 -13.18 3.93 -53.88
CA LEU A 116 -13.92 5.16 -54.19
C LEU A 116 -13.01 6.26 -54.74
N ASP A 117 -11.81 6.43 -54.18
CA ASP A 117 -10.83 7.40 -54.69
C ASP A 117 -10.44 7.04 -56.13
N HIS A 118 -10.14 5.77 -56.38
CA HIS A 118 -9.84 5.27 -57.71
C HIS A 118 -11.02 5.43 -58.69
N PHE A 119 -12.26 5.19 -58.24
CA PHE A 119 -13.46 5.43 -59.04
C PHE A 119 -13.60 6.92 -59.42
N LYS A 120 -13.38 7.82 -58.46
CA LYS A 120 -13.41 9.28 -58.68
C LYS A 120 -12.37 9.71 -59.72
N ASP A 121 -11.16 9.16 -59.67
CA ASP A 121 -10.10 9.46 -60.63
C ASP A 121 -10.48 9.01 -62.05
N GLY A 122 -11.12 7.84 -62.18
CA GLY A 122 -11.67 7.36 -63.45
C GLY A 122 -12.68 8.31 -64.07
N ILE A 123 -13.65 8.78 -63.27
CA ILE A 123 -14.66 9.75 -63.72
C ILE A 123 -14.02 11.07 -64.18
N ASN A 124 -12.99 11.56 -63.48
CA ASN A 124 -12.34 12.82 -63.83
C ASN A 124 -11.44 12.72 -65.08
N THR A 125 -10.94 11.53 -65.40
CA THR A 125 -9.98 11.28 -66.49
C THR A 125 -10.66 10.69 -67.73
N ASP A 126 -11.99 10.53 -67.71
CA ASP A 126 -12.82 9.94 -68.78
C ASP A 126 -12.20 8.67 -69.39
N SER A 127 -11.61 7.83 -68.54
CA SER A 127 -10.91 6.62 -68.93
C SER A 127 -11.21 5.48 -67.96
N ASP A 128 -11.33 4.26 -68.50
CA ASP A 128 -11.58 3.08 -67.70
C ASP A 128 -10.31 2.68 -66.94
N VAL A 129 -10.30 3.01 -65.65
CA VAL A 129 -9.20 2.71 -64.72
C VAL A 129 -9.31 1.29 -64.14
N PHE A 130 -10.42 0.56 -64.33
CA PHE A 130 -10.63 -0.77 -63.74
C PHE A 130 -10.05 -1.89 -64.60
N GLN A 131 -8.75 -2.14 -64.52
CA GLN A 131 -8.03 -3.14 -65.34
C GLN A 131 -8.21 -4.62 -64.93
N ARG A 132 -9.07 -4.96 -63.96
CA ARG A 132 -9.41 -6.36 -63.65
C ARG A 132 -10.92 -6.54 -63.54
N PRO A 133 -11.47 -7.69 -63.98
CA PRO A 133 -12.82 -8.07 -63.58
C PRO A 133 -12.81 -8.22 -62.06
N MET A 134 -13.27 -7.17 -61.38
CA MET A 134 -13.50 -7.22 -59.95
C MET A 134 -14.65 -8.19 -59.77
N ASN A 135 -14.37 -9.37 -59.21
CA ASN A 135 -15.39 -10.25 -58.64
C ASN A 135 -15.99 -9.55 -57.40
N LEU A 136 -16.69 -8.43 -57.64
CA LEU A 136 -17.90 -8.15 -56.91
C LEU A 136 -18.90 -9.18 -57.44
N GLY A 137 -19.51 -9.95 -56.56
CA GLY A 137 -20.51 -10.96 -56.89
C GLY A 137 -21.78 -10.37 -57.51
N THR A 138 -21.65 -9.79 -58.69
CA THR A 138 -22.71 -9.34 -59.58
C THR A 138 -22.31 -9.79 -60.97
N GLU A 139 -22.42 -11.10 -61.21
CA GLU A 139 -22.70 -11.57 -62.56
C GLU A 139 -23.93 -10.79 -63.08
N ASN A 140 -23.80 -10.23 -64.28
CA ASN A 140 -24.90 -9.87 -65.19
C ASN A 140 -25.35 -8.41 -65.37
N TYR A 141 -24.54 -7.37 -65.10
CA TYR A 141 -24.90 -6.03 -65.61
C TYR A 141 -23.69 -5.21 -66.06
N CYS A 142 -23.06 -5.60 -67.17
CA CYS A 142 -22.44 -4.61 -68.05
C CYS A 142 -22.35 -5.15 -69.49
N LYS A 143 -23.47 -5.04 -70.22
CA LYS A 143 -23.49 -5.08 -71.67
C LYS A 143 -24.60 -4.15 -72.15
N VAL A 144 -24.35 -2.84 -72.11
CA VAL A 144 -25.11 -1.88 -72.91
C VAL A 144 -24.14 -0.82 -73.40
N ILE A 145 -23.78 -1.00 -74.68
CA ILE A 145 -23.32 -0.03 -75.69
C ILE A 145 -22.01 0.69 -75.40
#